data_AF-A0A7X3SMU8-F1
#
_entry.id   AF-A0A7X3SMU8-F1
#
_cell.length_a   1.000
_cell.length_b   1.000
_cell.length_c   1.000
_cell.angle_alpha   90.00
_cell.angle_beta   90.00
_cell.angle_gamma   90.00
#
_symmetry.space_group_name_H-M   'P 1'
#
loop_
_entity.id
_entity.type
_entity.pdbx_description
1 polymer ?
#
loop_
_entity_poly.entity_id
_entity_poly.type
_entity_poly.pdbx_seq_one_letter_code
_entity_poly.pdbx_strand_id
1 'polypeptide(L)'
;MLRMLQAHGLEAGPTQRPLLAGAIAGVSAAIPALSILAGFQSLDAPARAIGTSAVATGLVYAGLMLLGGILHGWLFQRAANDMRGGWLFGMAFGFVLWMLGPVPLLQWLPHQPTLHGYPAAGLLLAQLLWGLAMGVAFPLMHRHLHVSLENGSGSTFQSTGPEAVAQTQMLRPLPPSGRRRR
;
A
#
# COMPACT_ATOMS: atom_id res chain seq x y z
N MET A 1 -24.64 13.72 -3.24
CA MET A 1 -24.76 12.47 -2.47
C MET A 1 -23.51 12.13 -1.67
N LEU A 2 -22.30 12.14 -2.27
CA LEU A 2 -21.03 11.87 -1.56
C LEU A 2 -20.76 12.80 -0.34
N ARG A 3 -21.19 14.07 -0.39
CA ARG A 3 -21.06 15.02 0.73
C ARG A 3 -21.88 14.67 1.99
N MET A 4 -23.06 14.05 1.84
CA MET A 4 -23.82 13.57 2.99
C MET A 4 -23.13 12.37 3.63
N LEU A 5 -22.53 11.48 2.82
CA LEU A 5 -21.76 10.33 3.32
C LEU A 5 -20.48 10.78 4.07
N GLN A 6 -19.82 11.83 3.61
CA GLN A 6 -18.61 12.37 4.24
C GLN A 6 -18.90 13.10 5.57
N ALA A 7 -20.04 13.78 5.68
CA ALA A 7 -20.52 14.35 6.95
C ALA A 7 -20.92 13.29 8.01
N HIS A 8 -21.09 12.03 7.60
CA HIS A 8 -21.34 10.88 8.50
C HIS A 8 -20.05 10.15 8.91
N GLY A 9 -18.86 10.73 8.73
CA GLY A 9 -17.60 10.17 9.24
C GLY A 9 -16.94 9.13 8.34
N LEU A 10 -17.30 9.07 7.05
CA LEU A 10 -16.54 8.32 6.02
C LEU A 10 -15.28 9.09 5.58
N GLU A 11 -14.55 9.66 6.53
CA GLU A 11 -13.12 9.93 6.28
C GLU A 11 -12.39 8.59 6.31
N ALA A 12 -11.49 8.38 5.36
CA ALA A 12 -10.68 7.18 5.36
C ALA A 12 -9.91 7.12 6.69
N GLY A 13 -10.25 6.15 7.54
CA GLY A 13 -9.69 6.04 8.87
C GLY A 13 -8.16 6.00 8.83
N PRO A 14 -7.47 6.36 9.93
CA PRO A 14 -6.01 6.48 9.97
C PRO A 14 -5.27 5.21 9.51
N THR A 15 -5.93 4.05 9.55
CA THR A 15 -5.40 2.76 9.09
C THR A 15 -5.69 2.43 7.62
N GLN A 16 -6.67 3.06 6.97
CA GLN A 16 -7.05 2.72 5.60
C GLN A 16 -6.00 3.16 4.57
N ARG A 17 -5.31 4.28 4.81
CA ARG A 17 -4.29 4.81 3.89
C ARG A 17 -3.03 3.94 3.84
N PRO A 18 -2.44 3.51 4.98
CA PRO A 18 -1.33 2.57 4.97
C PRO A 18 -1.68 1.22 4.31
N LEU A 19 -2.90 0.72 4.50
CA LEU A 19 -3.34 -0.54 3.88
C LEU A 19 -3.40 -0.43 2.36
N LEU A 20 -3.99 0.65 1.83
CA LEU A 20 -4.08 0.88 0.39
C LEU A 20 -2.69 1.10 -0.23
N ALA A 21 -1.83 1.88 0.43
CA ALA A 21 -0.43 2.06 0.01
C ALA A 21 0.31 0.71 -0.04
N GLY A 22 0.10 -0.12 0.99
CA GLY A 22 0.65 -1.48 1.07
C GLY A 22 0.15 -2.40 -0.03
N ALA A 23 -1.15 -2.37 -0.35
CA ALA A 23 -1.73 -3.16 -1.43
C ALA A 23 -1.13 -2.78 -2.79
N ILE A 24 -1.08 -1.48 -3.10
CA ILE A 24 -0.55 -0.97 -4.38
C ILE A 24 0.94 -1.31 -4.49
N ALA A 25 1.72 -1.00 -3.45
CA ALA A 25 3.15 -1.28 -3.42
C ALA A 25 3.43 -2.80 -3.51
N GLY A 26 2.63 -3.63 -2.85
CA GLY A 26 2.75 -5.09 -2.90
C GLY A 26 2.52 -5.67 -4.30
N VAL A 27 1.50 -5.17 -5.02
CA VAL A 27 1.22 -5.56 -6.41
C VAL A 27 2.30 -5.05 -7.37
N SER A 28 2.73 -3.79 -7.23
CA SER A 28 3.82 -3.25 -8.07
C SER A 28 5.13 -4.01 -7.85
N ALA A 29 5.45 -4.35 -6.60
CA ALA A 29 6.63 -5.13 -6.23
C ALA A 29 6.55 -6.60 -6.70
N ALA A 30 5.36 -7.12 -7.03
CA ALA A 30 5.21 -8.48 -7.52
C ALA A 30 5.85 -8.68 -8.91
N ILE A 31 5.92 -7.63 -9.74
CA ILE A 31 6.50 -7.70 -11.10
C ILE A 31 7.94 -8.24 -11.08
N PRO A 32 8.92 -7.58 -10.42
CA PRO A 32 10.29 -8.08 -10.40
C PRO A 32 10.42 -9.45 -9.73
N ALA A 33 9.61 -9.75 -8.71
CA ALA A 33 9.62 -11.03 -8.03
C ALA A 33 9.17 -12.18 -8.94
N LEU A 34 8.07 -11.99 -9.67
CA LEU A 34 7.57 -12.97 -10.64
C LEU A 34 8.55 -13.19 -11.79
N SER A 35 9.26 -12.14 -12.24
CA SER A 35 10.32 -12.28 -13.24
C SER A 35 11.45 -13.20 -12.76
N ILE A 36 11.89 -13.07 -11.51
CA ILE A 36 12.89 -13.96 -10.92
C ILE A 36 12.34 -15.38 -10.81
N LEU A 37 11.12 -15.57 -10.30
CA LEU A 37 10.53 -16.90 -10.17
C LEU A 37 10.40 -17.63 -11.50
N ALA A 38 10.02 -16.92 -12.56
CA ALA A 38 9.95 -17.46 -13.91
C ALA A 38 11.33 -17.85 -14.45
N GLY A 39 12.34 -16.98 -14.27
CA GLY A 39 13.71 -17.26 -14.72
C GLY A 39 14.38 -18.44 -14.00
N PHE A 40 13.99 -18.69 -12.74
CA PHE A 40 14.51 -19.81 -11.94
C PHE A 40 13.65 -21.06 -12.00
N GLN A 41 12.55 -21.05 -12.77
CA GLN A 41 11.56 -22.14 -12.83
C GLN A 41 11.04 -22.54 -11.43
N SER A 42 11.04 -21.59 -10.48
CA SER A 42 10.66 -21.83 -9.09
C SER A 42 9.16 -22.14 -8.92
N LEU A 43 8.35 -21.85 -9.94
CA LEU A 43 6.90 -22.12 -9.96
C LEU A 43 6.56 -23.54 -10.43
N ASP A 44 7.46 -24.23 -11.12
CA ASP A 44 7.15 -25.50 -11.77
C ASP A 44 6.95 -26.64 -10.76
N ALA A 45 7.78 -26.69 -9.73
CA ALA A 45 7.65 -27.69 -8.67
C ALA A 45 6.33 -27.56 -7.87
N PRO A 46 5.95 -26.37 -7.35
CA PRO A 46 4.64 -26.21 -6.70
C PRO A 46 3.46 -26.40 -7.65
N ALA A 47 3.58 -26.00 -8.92
CA ALA A 47 2.54 -26.26 -9.93
C ALA A 47 2.29 -27.76 -10.14
N ARG A 48 3.36 -28.54 -10.37
CA ARG A 48 3.27 -30.00 -10.48
C ARG A 48 2.73 -30.64 -9.19
N ALA A 49 3.08 -30.08 -8.04
CA ALA A 49 2.65 -30.63 -6.76
C ALA A 49 1.15 -30.54 -6.51
N ILE A 50 0.54 -29.46 -6.96
CA ILE A 50 -0.89 -29.21 -6.79
C ILE A 50 -1.67 -29.67 -8.04
N GLY A 51 -1.00 -30.20 -9.06
CA GLY A 51 -1.62 -30.58 -10.33
C GLY A 51 -2.13 -29.38 -11.14
N THR A 52 -1.50 -28.22 -10.98
CA THR A 52 -1.89 -26.95 -11.59
C THR A 52 -0.85 -26.47 -12.62
N SER A 53 -1.17 -25.39 -13.34
CA SER A 53 -0.24 -24.76 -14.27
C SER A 53 0.66 -23.73 -13.56
N ALA A 54 1.87 -23.51 -14.09
CA ALA A 54 2.80 -22.49 -13.57
C ALA A 54 2.18 -21.08 -13.53
N VAL A 55 1.29 -20.77 -14.48
CA VAL A 55 0.54 -19.50 -14.52
C VAL A 55 -0.43 -19.41 -13.33
N ALA A 56 -1.19 -20.46 -13.04
CA ALA A 56 -2.09 -20.48 -11.89
C ALA A 56 -1.31 -20.33 -10.57
N THR A 57 -0.19 -21.03 -10.43
CA THR A 57 0.71 -20.90 -9.27
C THR A 57 1.28 -19.48 -9.16
N GLY A 58 1.65 -18.85 -10.29
CA GLY A 58 2.08 -17.46 -10.32
C GLY A 58 0.99 -16.47 -9.86
N LEU A 59 -0.26 -16.70 -10.25
CA LEU A 59 -1.40 -15.88 -9.79
C LEU A 59 -1.65 -16.04 -8.29
N VAL A 60 -1.58 -17.28 -7.77
CA VAL A 60 -1.68 -17.52 -6.32
C VAL A 60 -0.56 -16.79 -5.58
N TYR A 61 0.66 -16.84 -6.10
CA TYR A 61 1.80 -16.14 -5.53
C TYR A 61 1.63 -14.62 -5.57
N ALA A 62 1.12 -14.05 -6.67
CA ALA A 62 0.77 -12.64 -6.76
C ALA A 62 -0.31 -12.23 -5.74
N GLY A 63 -1.31 -13.09 -5.52
CA GLY A 63 -2.31 -12.90 -4.47
C GLY A 63 -1.70 -12.87 -3.07
N LEU A 64 -0.78 -13.80 -2.77
CA LEU A 64 -0.03 -13.80 -1.51
C LEU A 64 0.81 -12.54 -1.34
N MET A 65 1.44 -12.05 -2.41
CA MET A 65 2.21 -10.80 -2.38
C MET A 65 1.32 -9.57 -2.13
N LEU A 66 0.11 -9.52 -2.71
CA LEU A 66 -0.87 -8.48 -2.39
C LEU A 66 -1.23 -8.51 -0.89
N LEU A 67 -1.55 -9.69 -0.35
CA LEU A 67 -1.85 -9.85 1.08
C LEU A 67 -0.67 -9.47 1.96
N GLY A 68 0.55 -9.84 1.57
CA GLY A 68 1.78 -9.44 2.23
C GLY A 68 1.99 -7.93 2.24
N GLY A 69 1.70 -7.25 1.13
CA GLY A 69 1.77 -5.79 1.04
C GLY A 69 0.76 -5.10 1.96
N ILE A 70 -0.48 -5.60 2.02
CA ILE A 70 -1.50 -5.14 2.98
C ILE A 70 -1.00 -5.33 4.42
N LEU A 71 -0.48 -6.52 4.74
CA LEU A 71 0.04 -6.83 6.08
C LEU A 71 1.21 -5.91 6.46
N HIS A 72 2.12 -5.62 5.53
CA HIS A 72 3.22 -4.68 5.76
C HIS A 72 2.69 -3.28 6.09
N GLY A 73 1.74 -2.77 5.30
CA GLY A 73 1.11 -1.47 5.54
C GLY A 73 0.38 -1.41 6.89
N TRP A 74 -0.28 -2.52 7.27
CA TRP A 74 -0.94 -2.67 8.56
C TRP A 74 0.03 -2.68 9.75
N LEU A 75 1.12 -3.44 9.64
CA LEU A 75 2.06 -3.70 10.73
C LEU A 75 2.96 -2.49 11.00
N PHE A 76 3.53 -1.92 9.93
CA PHE A 76 4.55 -0.89 10.07
C PHE A 76 3.97 0.52 10.01
N GLN A 77 2.77 0.72 9.45
CA GLN A 77 2.07 2.01 9.37
C GLN A 77 3.02 3.19 9.10
N ARG A 78 3.28 4.02 10.11
CA ARG A 78 4.13 5.22 10.04
C ARG A 78 5.64 4.91 10.06
N ALA A 79 6.05 3.80 10.67
CA ALA A 79 7.45 3.38 10.74
C ALA A 79 8.01 2.96 9.37
N ALA A 80 7.16 2.41 8.49
CA ALA A 80 7.55 2.07 7.12
C ALA A 80 7.67 3.27 6.18
N ASN A 81 7.29 4.49 6.62
CA ASN A 81 7.27 5.66 5.75
C ASN A 81 8.62 6.41 5.69
N ASP A 82 9.65 5.94 6.40
CA ASP A 82 10.99 6.53 6.31
C ASP A 82 11.72 6.04 5.05
N MET A 83 12.01 6.96 4.13
CA MET A 83 12.73 6.65 2.88
C MET A 83 14.16 6.14 3.13
N ARG A 84 14.79 6.49 4.26
CA ARG A 84 16.17 6.08 4.54
C ARG A 84 16.29 4.63 5.03
N GLY A 85 15.23 4.10 5.66
CA GLY A 85 15.21 2.77 6.27
C GLY A 85 14.16 1.81 5.72
N GLY A 86 13.17 2.29 4.97
CA GLY A 86 12.04 1.50 4.48
C GLY A 86 12.46 0.29 3.64
N TRP A 87 13.53 0.42 2.86
CA TRP A 87 14.10 -0.68 2.07
C TRP A 87 14.63 -1.83 2.95
N LEU A 88 15.22 -1.53 4.12
CA LEU A 88 15.72 -2.54 5.06
C LEU A 88 14.56 -3.24 5.78
N PHE A 89 13.54 -2.47 6.20
CA PHE A 89 12.30 -3.02 6.74
C PHE A 89 11.60 -3.94 5.73
N GLY A 90 11.52 -3.51 4.47
CA GLY A 90 10.96 -4.30 3.39
C GLY A 90 11.73 -5.61 3.16
N MET A 91 13.06 -5.56 3.10
CA MET A 91 13.88 -6.78 2.98
C MET A 91 13.72 -7.72 4.18
N ALA A 92 13.75 -7.19 5.40
CA ALA A 92 13.55 -7.99 6.62
C ALA A 92 12.15 -8.64 6.62
N PHE A 93 11.12 -7.90 6.22
CA PHE A 93 9.77 -8.41 6.09
C PHE A 93 9.66 -9.49 5.01
N GLY A 94 10.27 -9.28 3.84
CA GLY A 94 10.38 -10.29 2.78
C GLY A 94 11.06 -11.56 3.30
N PHE A 95 12.18 -11.42 4.00
CA PHE A 95 12.88 -12.55 4.61
C PHE A 95 12.02 -13.30 5.64
N VAL A 96 11.31 -12.60 6.52
CA VAL A 96 10.40 -13.22 7.51
C VAL A 96 9.25 -13.95 6.81
N LEU A 97 8.64 -13.35 5.78
CA LEU A 97 7.60 -14.03 5.00
C LEU A 97 8.14 -15.23 4.24
N TRP A 98 9.38 -15.19 3.75
CA TRP A 98 10.05 -16.36 3.17
C TRP A 98 10.18 -17.49 4.21
N MET A 99 10.57 -17.13 5.43
CA MET A 99 10.73 -18.09 6.53
C MET A 99 9.40 -18.68 7.02
N LEU A 100 8.32 -17.91 6.96
CA LEU A 100 7.00 -18.33 7.46
C LEU A 100 6.13 -18.99 6.39
N GLY A 101 6.24 -18.56 5.14
CA GLY A 101 5.37 -19.02 4.06
C GLY A 101 6.00 -20.18 3.31
N PRO A 102 6.86 -19.93 2.32
CA PRO A 102 7.41 -20.95 1.43
C PRO A 102 8.09 -22.12 2.15
N VAL A 103 8.94 -21.86 3.13
CA VAL A 103 9.70 -22.94 3.81
C VAL A 103 8.77 -23.88 4.58
N PRO A 104 7.87 -23.40 5.47
CA PRO A 104 7.00 -24.29 6.23
C PRO A 104 5.84 -24.84 5.41
N LEU A 105 5.22 -24.04 4.53
CA LEU A 105 4.08 -24.50 3.72
C LEU A 105 4.49 -25.61 2.75
N LEU A 106 5.66 -25.50 2.12
CA LEU A 106 6.14 -26.55 1.22
C LEU A 106 6.56 -27.81 1.99
N GLN A 107 7.05 -27.68 3.23
CA GLN A 107 7.39 -28.83 4.07
C GLN A 107 6.17 -29.52 4.68
N TRP A 108 5.02 -28.85 4.76
CA TRP A 108 3.79 -29.42 5.32
C TRP A 108 2.99 -30.25 4.29
N LEU A 109 3.24 -30.12 2.99
CA LEU A 109 2.56 -30.96 2.00
C LEU A 109 3.03 -32.42 2.12
N PRO A 110 2.16 -33.37 2.50
CA PRO A 110 2.54 -34.77 2.56
C PRO A 110 2.86 -35.24 1.14
N HIS A 111 4.08 -35.73 0.93
CA HIS A 111 4.60 -36.34 -0.31
C HIS A 111 5.26 -35.43 -1.37
N GLN A 112 5.43 -34.10 -1.19
CA GLN A 112 6.09 -33.26 -2.21
C GLN A 112 6.91 -32.07 -1.64
N PRO A 113 7.53 -31.24 -2.51
CA PRO A 113 8.95 -31.23 -2.80
C PRO A 113 9.67 -30.17 -1.96
N THR A 114 10.69 -30.56 -1.20
CA THR A 114 11.67 -29.59 -0.74
C THR A 114 12.36 -29.01 -1.97
N LEU A 115 12.05 -27.75 -2.28
CA LEU A 115 12.81 -26.99 -3.27
C LEU A 115 14.28 -27.02 -2.83
N HIS A 116 15.13 -27.60 -3.65
CA HIS A 116 16.57 -27.65 -3.42
C HIS A 116 17.31 -27.03 -4.60
N GLY A 117 18.49 -26.47 -4.32
CA GLY A 117 19.35 -25.88 -5.34
C GLY A 117 18.73 -24.63 -5.99
N TYR A 118 18.76 -24.60 -7.32
CA TYR A 118 18.48 -23.39 -8.11
C TYR A 118 17.04 -22.85 -7.91
N PRO A 119 15.97 -23.67 -7.96
CA PRO A 119 14.60 -23.19 -7.71
C PRO A 119 14.39 -22.60 -6.30
N ALA A 120 15.08 -23.13 -5.29
CA ALA A 120 15.00 -22.64 -3.92
C ALA A 120 15.67 -21.26 -3.77
N ALA A 121 16.83 -21.10 -4.40
CA ALA A 121 17.53 -19.81 -4.47
C ALA A 121 16.69 -18.75 -5.19
N GLY A 122 16.03 -19.14 -6.31
CA GLY A 122 15.11 -18.26 -7.03
C GLY A 122 13.94 -17.80 -6.17
N LEU A 123 13.38 -18.70 -5.35
CA LEU A 123 12.27 -18.36 -4.46
C LEU A 123 12.71 -17.42 -3.32
N LEU A 124 13.87 -17.67 -2.70
CA LEU A 124 14.45 -16.78 -1.71
C LEU A 124 14.72 -15.39 -2.30
N LEU A 125 15.40 -15.35 -3.45
CA LEU A 125 15.76 -14.10 -4.13
C LEU A 125 14.52 -13.31 -4.55
N ALA A 126 13.49 -13.98 -5.07
CA ALA A 126 12.23 -13.36 -5.41
C ALA A 126 11.57 -12.72 -4.18
N GLN A 127 11.55 -13.40 -3.04
CA GLN A 127 10.95 -12.85 -1.82
C GLN A 127 11.75 -11.67 -1.26
N LEU A 128 13.08 -11.73 -1.28
CA LEU A 128 13.94 -10.62 -0.86
C LEU A 128 13.78 -9.42 -1.79
N LEU A 129 13.78 -9.64 -3.10
CA LEU A 129 13.62 -8.59 -4.11
C LEU A 129 12.22 -7.97 -4.03
N TRP A 130 11.19 -8.79 -3.81
CA TRP A 130 9.84 -8.30 -3.53
C TRP A 130 9.84 -7.41 -2.29
N GLY A 131 10.40 -7.88 -1.17
CA GLY A 131 10.47 -7.13 0.08
C GLY A 131 11.20 -5.80 -0.09
N LEU A 132 12.35 -5.80 -0.77
CA LEU A 132 13.10 -4.61 -1.11
C LEU A 132 12.25 -3.62 -1.93
N ALA A 133 11.65 -4.09 -3.03
CA ALA A 133 10.82 -3.27 -3.90
C ALA A 133 9.61 -2.69 -3.14
N MET A 134 9.00 -3.48 -2.27
CA MET A 134 7.92 -3.05 -1.38
C MET A 134 8.37 -1.93 -0.43
N GLY A 135 9.52 -2.11 0.23
CA GLY A 135 10.09 -1.13 1.14
C GLY A 135 10.43 0.22 0.48
N VAL A 136 10.78 0.19 -0.81
CA VAL A 136 11.03 1.39 -1.61
C VAL A 136 9.73 2.02 -2.14
N ALA A 137 8.79 1.20 -2.62
CA ALA A 137 7.55 1.66 -3.21
C ALA A 137 6.55 2.19 -2.18
N PHE A 138 6.54 1.63 -0.97
CA PHE A 138 5.57 1.98 0.07
C PHE A 138 5.58 3.47 0.45
N PRO A 139 6.72 4.10 0.79
CA PRO A 139 6.73 5.54 1.11
C PRO A 139 6.31 6.42 -0.08
N LEU A 140 6.65 6.01 -1.31
CA LEU A 140 6.28 6.75 -2.52
C LEU A 140 4.77 6.73 -2.72
N MET A 141 4.16 5.54 -2.64
CA MET A 141 2.70 5.38 -2.78
C MET A 141 1.95 6.08 -1.65
N HIS A 142 2.45 5.97 -0.41
CA HIS A 142 1.86 6.64 0.74
C HIS A 142 1.88 8.17 0.58
N ARG A 143 3.01 8.76 0.11
CA ARG A 143 3.11 10.20 -0.18
C ARG A 143 2.17 10.63 -1.32
N HIS A 144 2.09 9.86 -2.40
CA HIS A 144 1.19 10.17 -3.51
C HIS A 144 -0.28 10.15 -3.09
N LEU A 145 -0.69 9.15 -2.30
CA LEU A 145 -2.05 9.08 -1.75
C LEU A 145 -2.34 10.27 -0.83
N HIS A 146 -1.36 10.71 -0.05
CA HIS A 146 -1.51 11.88 0.81
C HIS A 146 -1.76 13.17 0.01
N VAL A 147 -0.94 13.42 -1.02
CA VAL A 147 -1.05 14.62 -1.87
C VAL A 147 -2.34 14.63 -2.69
N SER A 148 -2.77 13.49 -3.24
CA SER A 148 -4.01 13.40 -4.02
C SER A 148 -5.25 13.70 -3.17
N LEU A 149 -5.26 13.29 -1.90
CA LEU A 149 -6.38 13.58 -0.98
C LEU A 149 -6.43 15.05 -0.54
N GLU A 150 -5.26 15.66 -0.31
CA GLU A 150 -5.17 17.09 0.03
C GLU A 150 -5.59 17.97 -1.16
N ASN A 151 -5.10 17.68 -2.36
CA ASN A 151 -5.45 18.42 -3.58
C ASN A 151 -6.93 18.24 -3.97
N GLY A 152 -7.49 17.04 -3.79
CA GLY A 152 -8.91 16.78 -4.02
C GLY A 152 -9.84 17.50 -3.04
N SER A 153 -9.40 17.73 -1.81
CA SER A 153 -10.12 18.58 -0.85
C SER A 153 -9.93 20.07 -1.14
N GLY A 154 -8.73 20.49 -1.54
CA GLY A 154 -8.41 21.89 -1.82
C GLY A 154 -9.17 22.51 -2.99
N SER A 155 -9.49 21.75 -4.05
CA SER A 155 -10.19 22.29 -5.22
C SER A 155 -11.69 22.52 -5.02
N THR A 156 -12.27 22.08 -3.90
CA THR A 156 -13.71 22.28 -3.59
C THR A 156 -13.94 23.19 -2.38
N PHE A 157 -12.87 23.76 -1.82
CA PHE A 157 -12.89 24.64 -0.64
C PHE A 157 -12.68 26.11 -1.00
N GLN A 158 -13.40 26.61 -2.01
CA GLN A 158 -13.85 28.00 -1.94
C GLN A 158 -15.00 28.07 -0.91
N SER A 159 -14.61 28.21 0.35
CA SER A 159 -15.26 29.02 1.38
C SER A 159 -16.81 29.06 1.36
N THR A 160 -17.44 27.97 1.80
CA THR A 160 -18.83 27.99 2.30
C THR A 160 -18.89 27.39 3.69
N GLY A 161 -18.09 27.94 4.61
CA GLY A 161 -18.20 27.70 6.05
C GLY A 161 -18.77 28.94 6.76
N PRO A 162 -19.30 28.81 7.99
CA PRO A 162 -19.80 29.96 8.76
C PRO A 162 -18.75 31.07 8.97
N GLU A 163 -17.46 30.73 8.94
CA GLU A 163 -16.34 31.69 8.96
C GLU A 163 -16.28 32.59 7.71
N ALA A 164 -16.70 32.07 6.53
CA ALA A 164 -16.82 32.84 5.30
C ALA A 164 -17.93 33.91 5.41
N VAL A 165 -19.02 33.55 6.08
CA VAL A 165 -20.14 34.46 6.36
C VAL A 165 -19.71 35.52 7.39
N ALA A 166 -18.93 35.12 8.41
CA ALA A 166 -18.38 36.05 9.39
C ALA A 166 -17.39 37.05 8.76
N GLN A 167 -16.52 36.61 7.84
CA GLN A 167 -15.61 37.50 7.11
C GLN A 167 -16.36 38.44 6.16
N THR A 168 -17.43 37.96 5.51
CA THR A 168 -18.29 38.81 4.67
C THR A 168 -19.06 39.85 5.51
N GLN A 169 -19.42 39.52 6.75
CA GLN A 169 -20.07 40.48 7.67
C GLN A 169 -19.10 41.52 8.23
N MET A 170 -17.84 41.19 8.50
CA MET A 170 -16.85 42.16 9.00
C MET A 170 -16.43 43.19 7.95
N LEU A 171 -16.55 42.86 6.66
CA LEU A 171 -16.23 43.78 5.56
C LEU A 171 -17.39 44.70 5.16
N ARG A 172 -18.52 44.67 5.88
CA ARG A 172 -19.65 45.57 5.60
C ARG A 172 -19.26 47.00 6.00
N PRO A 173 -19.15 47.96 5.04
CA PRO A 173 -18.82 49.33 5.37
C PRO A 173 -19.93 49.93 6.25
N LEU A 174 -19.54 50.53 7.37
CA LEU A 174 -20.48 51.27 8.21
C LEU A 174 -21.07 52.45 7.42
N PRO A 175 -22.40 52.69 7.52
CA PRO A 175 -23.01 53.83 6.86
C PRO A 175 -22.42 55.14 7.40
N PRO A 176 -22.15 56.14 6.53
CA PRO A 176 -21.59 57.41 6.95
C PRO A 176 -22.52 58.12 7.92
N SER A 177 -21.98 58.54 9.05
CA SER A 177 -22.66 59.32 10.09
C SER A 177 -23.03 60.71 9.55
N GLY A 178 -24.22 60.79 8.98
CA GLY A 178 -24.85 62.01 8.48
C GLY A 178 -25.16 62.99 9.61
N ARG A 179 -24.16 63.82 9.93
CA ARG A 179 -24.22 65.25 10.26
C ARG A 179 -25.61 65.79 10.67
N ARG A 180 -25.86 65.86 11.98
CA ARG A 180 -26.90 66.71 12.59
C ARG A 180 -26.65 68.16 12.16
N ARG A 181 -27.50 68.71 11.29
CA ARG A 181 -27.60 70.16 11.10
C ARG A 181 -28.41 70.73 12.27
N ARG A 182 -27.85 71.78 12.88
CA ARG A 182 -28.58 72.72 13.74
C ARG A 182 -29.49 73.58 12.88
#